data_AF-A0A9E5DE35-F1
#
_entry.id   AF-A0A9E5DE35-F1
#
_cell.length_a   1.000
_cell.length_b   1.000
_cell.length_c   1.000
_cell.angle_alpha   90.00
_cell.angle_beta   90.00
_cell.angle_gamma   90.00
#
_symmetry.space_group_name_H-M   'P 1'
#
loop_
_entity.id
_entity.type
_entity.pdbx_description
1 polymer ?
#
loop_
_entity_poly.entity_id
_entity_poly.type
_entity_poly.pdbx_seq_one_letter_code
_entity_poly.pdbx_strand_id
1 'polypeptide(L)' 'MTEVRQHQEGEVEVVVNCVLVDYRGDSESRGRIVHAILEWAEEHPEEWNELQERCQQRHAVPA' A
#
# COMPACT_ATOMS: atom_id res chain seq x y z
N MET A 1 23.16 0.88 -0.52
CA MET A 1 21.93 0.70 -1.31
C MET A 1 20.83 0.14 -0.41
N THR A 2 20.41 0.91 0.60
CA THR A 2 19.47 0.43 1.63
C THR A 2 18.31 1.40 1.83
N GLU A 3 18.48 2.67 1.47
CA GLU A 3 17.46 3.72 1.62
C GLU A 3 16.23 3.52 0.71
N VAL A 4 16.39 2.89 -0.46
CA VAL A 4 15.28 2.66 -1.40
C VAL A 4 14.26 1.63 -0.87
N ARG A 5 14.69 0.68 -0.02
CA ARG A 5 13.78 -0.31 0.59
C ARG A 5 12.96 0.28 1.74
N GLN A 6 13.58 1.14 2.55
CA GLN A 6 12.92 1.73 3.72
C GLN A 6 11.79 2.69 3.33
N HIS A 7 11.96 3.42 2.22
CA HIS A 7 10.89 4.27 1.66
C HIS A 7 9.73 3.42 1.12
N GLN A 8 10.04 2.36 0.38
CA GLN A 8 9.02 1.46 -0.17
C GLN A 8 8.20 0.74 0.91
N GLU A 9 8.79 0.30 2.02
CA GLU A 9 8.02 -0.39 3.06
C GLU A 9 6.96 0.53 3.72
N GLY A 10 7.32 1.79 3.98
CA GLY A 10 6.38 2.78 4.52
C GLY A 10 5.30 3.21 3.52
N GLU A 11 5.66 3.38 2.25
CA GLU A 11 4.73 3.74 1.18
C GLU A 11 3.72 2.61 0.90
N VAL A 12 4.20 1.36 0.87
CA VAL A 12 3.36 0.17 0.73
C VAL A 12 2.43 0.01 1.92
N GLU A 13 2.90 0.24 3.15
CA GLU A 13 2.04 0.14 4.34
C GLU A 13 0.88 1.14 4.29
N VAL A 14 1.11 2.38 3.85
CA VAL A 14 0.06 3.39 3.70
C VAL A 14 -1.00 2.95 2.70
N VAL A 15 -0.60 2.42 1.54
CA VAL A 15 -1.54 1.95 0.51
C VAL A 15 -2.28 0.71 0.97
N VAL A 16 -1.59 -0.25 1.57
CA VAL A 16 -2.20 -1.45 2.15
C VAL A 16 -3.20 -1.06 3.23
N ASN A 17 -2.86 -0.12 4.12
CA ASN A 17 -3.76 0.32 5.18
C ASN A 17 -4.97 1.08 4.60
N CYS A 18 -4.76 1.89 3.56
CA CYS A 18 -5.82 2.58 2.82
C CYS A 18 -6.78 1.63 2.09
N VAL A 19 -6.27 0.59 1.43
CA VAL A 19 -7.05 -0.41 0.68
C VAL A 19 -7.73 -1.40 1.63
N LEU A 20 -7.05 -1.79 2.71
CA LEU A 20 -7.51 -2.76 3.70
C LEU A 20 -8.08 -2.09 4.97
N VAL A 21 -8.44 -0.80 4.92
CA VAL A 21 -8.89 -0.02 6.09
C VAL A 21 -10.08 -0.67 6.81
N ASP A 22 -10.97 -1.33 6.05
CA ASP A 22 -12.15 -2.05 6.56
C ASP A 22 -12.00 -3.58 6.51
N TYR A 23 -10.80 -4.10 6.19
CA TYR A 23 -10.57 -5.53 6.12
C TYR A 23 -10.47 -6.14 7.52
N ARG A 24 -11.44 -6.98 7.89
CA ARG A 24 -11.51 -7.68 9.19
C ARG A 24 -10.92 -9.09 9.19
N GLY A 25 -10.21 -9.49 8.15
CA GLY A 25 -9.61 -10.83 8.08
C GLY A 25 -8.32 -10.95 8.89
N ASP A 26 -7.91 -12.19 9.15
CA ASP A 26 -6.71 -12.51 9.91
C ASP A 26 -5.41 -12.00 9.24
N SER A 27 -4.38 -11.80 10.07
CA SER A 27 -3.07 -11.29 9.64
C SER A 27 -2.43 -12.13 8.53
N GLU A 28 -2.71 -13.44 8.48
CA GLU A 28 -2.23 -14.32 7.42
C GLU A 28 -2.86 -13.97 6.06
N SER A 29 -4.18 -13.75 6.04
CA SER A 29 -4.90 -13.34 4.85
C SER A 29 -4.48 -11.94 4.41
N ARG A 30 -4.25 -11.03 5.36
CA ARG A 30 -3.66 -9.71 5.09
C ARG A 30 -2.31 -9.84 4.39
N GLY A 31 -1.42 -10.72 4.86
CA GLY A 31 -0.12 -10.94 4.23
C GLY A 31 -0.20 -11.42 2.77
N ARG A 32 -1.16 -12.30 2.46
CA ARG A 32 -1.41 -12.75 1.08
C ARG A 32 -1.93 -11.63 0.19
N ILE A 33 -2.82 -10.79 0.72
CA ILE A 33 -3.36 -9.64 -0.04
C ILE A 33 -2.27 -8.60 -0.28
N VAL A 34 -1.43 -8.31 0.71
CA VAL A 34 -0.25 -7.43 0.54
C VAL A 34 0.64 -7.95 -0.59
N HIS A 35 0.92 -9.24 -0.61
CA HIS A 35 1.75 -9.84 -1.64
C HIS A 35 1.12 -9.72 -3.04
N ALA A 36 -0.19 -9.96 -3.16
CA ALA A 36 -0.91 -9.81 -4.42
C ALA A 36 -0.96 -8.35 -4.91
N ILE A 37 -1.10 -7.38 -3.99
CA ILE A 37 -1.07 -5.96 -4.32
C ILE A 37 0.32 -5.54 -4.82
N LEU A 38 1.38 -6.05 -4.20
CA LEU A 38 2.76 -5.79 -4.63
C LEU A 38 3.05 -6.37 -6.00
N GLU A 39 2.64 -7.62 -6.26
CA GLU A 39 2.79 -8.26 -7.57
C GLU A 39 2.05 -7.45 -8.65
N TRP A 40 0.81 -7.03 -8.37
CA TRP A 40 0.06 -6.14 -9.26
C TRP A 40 0.74 -4.78 -9.47
N ALA A 41 1.31 -4.19 -8.42
CA ALA A 41 1.99 -2.89 -8.50
C ALA A 41 3.27 -2.95 -9.36
N GLU A 42 3.97 -4.08 -9.38
CA GLU A 42 5.13 -4.29 -10.27
C GLU A 42 4.70 -4.34 -11.75
N GLU A 43 3.52 -4.87 -12.04
CA GLU A 43 2.97 -4.93 -13.41
C GLU A 43 2.31 -3.60 -13.83
N HIS A 44 1.84 -2.79 -12.89
CA HIS A 44 1.07 -1.57 -13.12
C HIS A 44 1.62 -0.36 -12.34
N PRO A 45 2.86 0.10 -12.63
CA PRO A 45 3.50 1.17 -11.85
C PRO A 45 2.78 2.53 -11.96
N GLU A 46 2.17 2.86 -13.11
CA GLU A 46 1.39 4.11 -13.24
C GLU A 46 0.13 4.14 -12.36
N GLU A 47 -0.61 3.02 -12.31
CA GLU A 47 -1.84 2.89 -11.51
C GLU A 47 -1.50 2.81 -10.02
N TRP A 48 -0.38 2.15 -9.68
CA TRP A 48 0.17 2.14 -8.32
C TRP A 48 0.46 3.56 -7.83
N ASN A 49 1.13 4.39 -8.65
CA ASN A 49 1.44 5.77 -8.28
C ASN A 49 0.17 6.60 -8.05
N GLU A 50 -0.84 6.49 -8.91
CA GLU A 50 -2.12 7.17 -8.72
C GLU A 50 -2.83 6.72 -7.43
N LEU A 51 -2.83 5.40 -7.16
CA LEU A 51 -3.41 4.83 -5.95
C LEU A 51 -2.67 5.34 -4.70
N GLN A 52 -1.35 5.42 -4.76
CA GLN A 52 -0.51 5.92 -3.68
C GLN A 52 -0.82 7.39 -3.39
N GLU A 53 -0.89 8.24 -4.40
CA GLU A 53 -1.24 9.66 -4.24
C GLU A 53 -2.63 9.85 -3.63
N ARG A 54 -3.61 9.04 -4.06
CA ARG A 54 -4.97 9.07 -3.52
C ARG A 54 -5.01 8.64 -2.05
N CYS A 55 -4.26 7.59 -1.70
CA CYS A 55 -4.19 7.10 -0.32
C CYS A 55 -3.45 8.06 0.60
N GLN A 56 -2.36 8.67 0.14
CA GLN A 56 -1.66 9.72 0.87
C GLN A 56 -2.53 10.95 1.08
N GLN A 57 -3.28 11.40 0.06
CA GLN A 57 -4.24 12.51 0.22
C GLN A 57 -5.31 12.20 1.26
N ARG A 58 -5.84 10.97 1.28
CA ARG A 58 -6.85 10.54 2.26
C ARG A 58 -6.30 10.51 3.69
N HIS A 59 -5.02 10.15 3.86
CA HIS A 59 -4.33 10.20 5.16
C HIS A 59 -3.90 11.62 5.57
N ALA A 60 -3.64 12.50 4.59
CA ALA A 60 -3.18 13.86 4.82
C ALA A 60 -4.31 14.85 5.14
N VAL A 61 -5.58 14.48 4.96
CA VAL A 61 -6.73 15.23 5.51
C VAL A 61 -6.83 14.88 6.99
N PRO A 62 -6.40 15.75 7.92
CA PRO A 62 -6.68 15.57 9.32
C PRO A 62 -8.18 15.83 9.52
N ALA A 63 -8.84 14.99 10.31
CA ALA A 63 -10.11 15.38 10.93
C ALA A 63 -9.90 16.55 11.90
#